data_AF-A0A6H5HCI4-F1
#
_entry.id   AF-A0A6H5HCI4-F1
#
_cell.length_a   1.000
_cell.length_b   1.000
_cell.length_c   1.000
_cell.angle_alpha   90.00
_cell.angle_beta   90.00
_cell.angle_gamma   90.00
#
_symmetry.space_group_name_H-M   'P 1'
#
loop_
_entity.id
_entity.type
_entity.pdbx_description
1 polymer ?
#
loop_
_entity_poly.entity_id
_entity_poly.type
_entity_poly.pdbx_seq_one_letter_code
_entity_poly.pdbx_strand_id
1 'polypeptide(L)'
;MSRLFTLSSTESLMSATIFPPIELDVNAEYGIGLRTFMSYNTISNIKKDITDHFHIFGDEAITFPAGTYGTEEIFEFIEKRVEETRIARDLPPEKHNIKFSVDSSTGHVRFIATFDVSMMEDNSIGPLLGFTQKV
;
A
#
# COMPACT_ATOMS: atom_id res chain seq x y z
N MET A 1 17.70 -5.53 -36.12
CA MET A 1 18.17 -4.94 -34.83
C MET A 1 17.02 -4.96 -33.85
N SER A 2 17.25 -5.28 -32.58
CA SER A 2 16.24 -5.14 -31.52
C SER A 2 16.46 -3.84 -30.76
N ARG A 3 15.37 -3.15 -30.37
CA ARG A 3 15.39 -1.99 -29.48
C ARG A 3 14.56 -2.31 -28.24
N LEU A 4 15.06 -1.93 -27.08
CA LEU A 4 14.37 -2.08 -25.81
C LEU A 4 13.79 -0.73 -25.39
N PHE A 5 12.52 -0.73 -24.99
CA PHE A 5 11.85 0.41 -24.40
C PHE A 5 11.49 0.08 -22.96
N THR A 6 11.77 1.01 -22.05
CA THR A 6 11.39 0.91 -20.64
C THR A 6 10.35 1.99 -20.35
N LEU A 7 9.21 1.56 -19.83
CA LEU A 7 8.11 2.43 -19.43
C LEU A 7 7.90 2.26 -17.92
N SER A 8 7.71 3.36 -17.21
CA SER A 8 7.39 3.37 -15.77
C SER A 8 6.31 4.40 -15.52
N SER A 9 5.23 4.01 -14.86
CA SER A 9 4.12 4.88 -14.48
C SER A 9 3.52 4.41 -13.17
N THR A 10 2.91 5.33 -12.44
CA THR A 10 2.04 5.05 -11.27
C THR A 10 0.56 5.02 -11.66
N GLU A 11 0.23 5.34 -12.91
CA GLU A 11 -1.13 5.37 -13.43
C GLU A 11 -1.51 4.04 -14.11
N SER A 12 -2.82 3.79 -14.21
CA SER A 12 -3.37 2.60 -14.87
C SER A 12 -3.13 2.55 -16.38
N LEU A 13 -2.87 3.70 -17.01
CA LEU A 13 -2.49 3.83 -18.40
C LEU A 13 -1.01 4.20 -18.51
N MET A 14 -0.26 3.42 -19.30
CA MET A 14 1.16 3.64 -19.54
C MET A 14 1.39 3.96 -21.01
N SER A 15 1.91 5.16 -21.29
CA SER A 15 2.25 5.61 -22.64
C SER A 15 3.53 6.43 -22.61
N ALA A 16 4.27 6.46 -23.72
CA ALA A 16 5.44 7.34 -23.87
C ALA A 16 5.54 7.86 -25.30
N THR A 17 5.99 9.10 -25.41
CA THR A 17 6.39 9.71 -26.68
C THR A 17 7.89 9.54 -26.84
N ILE A 18 8.32 8.88 -27.91
CA ILE A 18 9.73 8.61 -28.18
C ILE A 18 10.24 9.65 -29.16
N PHE A 19 11.32 10.35 -28.78
CA PHE A 19 12.03 11.29 -29.64
C PHE A 19 13.53 10.95 -29.69
N PRO A 20 14.16 10.88 -30.87
CA PRO A 20 13.56 11.03 -32.21
C PRO A 20 12.60 9.87 -32.56
N PRO A 21 11.69 10.07 -33.54
CA PRO A 21 10.78 9.01 -33.97
C PRO A 21 11.56 7.79 -34.48
N ILE A 22 10.97 6.60 -34.29
CA ILE A 22 11.56 5.36 -34.76
C ILE A 22 11.24 5.24 -36.25
N GLU A 23 12.26 5.39 -37.09
CA GLU A 23 12.15 5.12 -38.53
C GLU A 23 12.21 3.62 -38.79
N LEU A 24 11.19 3.10 -39.47
CA LEU A 24 11.08 1.70 -39.87
C LEU A 24 11.28 1.58 -41.39
N ASP A 25 11.99 0.55 -41.82
CA ASP A 25 12.20 0.22 -43.23
C ASP A 25 10.93 -0.46 -43.78
N VAL A 26 10.46 0.03 -44.92
CA VAL A 26 9.24 -0.46 -45.59
C VAL A 26 9.40 -1.90 -46.08
N ASN A 27 10.63 -2.36 -46.30
CA ASN A 27 10.91 -3.71 -46.81
C ASN A 27 11.24 -4.74 -45.71
N ALA A 28 11.17 -4.34 -44.44
CA ALA A 28 11.50 -5.21 -43.31
C ALA A 28 10.26 -5.59 -42.49
N GLU A 29 10.32 -6.76 -41.85
CA GLU A 29 9.31 -7.21 -40.90
C GLU A 29 9.73 -6.89 -39.47
N TYR A 30 8.79 -6.40 -38.66
CA TYR A 30 9.00 -6.02 -37.26
C TYR A 30 7.98 -6.70 -36.36
N GLY A 31 8.43 -7.10 -35.17
CA GLY A 31 7.58 -7.62 -34.11
C GLY A 31 7.78 -6.83 -32.82
N ILE A 32 6.69 -6.62 -32.07
CA ILE A 32 6.73 -6.04 -30.73
C ILE A 32 6.53 -7.18 -29.74
N GLY A 33 7.47 -7.33 -28.82
CA GLY A 33 7.41 -8.31 -27.74
C GLY A 33 7.53 -7.64 -26.39
N LEU A 34 6.65 -7.98 -25.47
CA LEU A 34 6.78 -7.61 -24.07
C LEU A 34 7.86 -8.48 -23.42
N ARG A 35 9.00 -7.87 -23.06
CA ARG A 35 10.10 -8.61 -22.43
C ARG A 35 9.88 -8.82 -20.93
N THR A 36 9.43 -7.77 -20.23
CA THR A 36 9.27 -7.77 -18.78
C THR A 36 8.15 -6.81 -18.43
N PHE A 37 7.24 -7.25 -17.56
CA PHE A 37 6.19 -6.42 -16.98
C PHE A 37 6.24 -6.59 -15.47
N MET A 38 6.52 -5.51 -14.76
CA MET A 38 6.58 -5.48 -13.31
C MET A 38 5.57 -4.46 -12.81
N SER A 39 4.60 -4.92 -12.03
CA SER A 39 3.76 -4.05 -11.22
C SER A 39 4.28 -4.04 -9.80
N TYR A 40 4.72 -2.88 -9.32
CA TYR A 40 5.06 -2.70 -7.92
C TYR A 40 3.79 -2.30 -7.17
N ASN A 41 3.04 -3.30 -6.67
CA ASN A 41 1.96 -3.08 -5.70
C ASN A 41 2.54 -2.92 -4.28
N THR A 42 3.75 -2.38 -4.17
CA THR A 42 4.41 -2.14 -2.90
C THR A 42 3.92 -0.81 -2.35
N ILE A 43 3.28 -0.87 -1.19
CA ILE A 43 3.05 0.30 -0.35
C ILE A 43 4.39 1.00 -0.09
N SER A 44 4.37 2.34 0.03
CA SER A 44 5.59 3.07 0.36
C SER A 44 6.12 2.66 1.72
N ASN A 45 7.44 2.73 1.89
CA ASN A 45 8.09 2.37 3.16
C ASN A 45 7.54 3.19 4.33
N ILE A 46 7.46 2.55 5.49
CA ILE A 46 7.16 3.21 6.76
C ILE A 46 8.35 4.09 7.12
N LYS A 47 8.10 5.39 7.28
CA LYS A 47 9.10 6.39 7.63
C LYS A 47 8.84 6.87 9.04
N LYS A 48 9.90 6.85 9.85
CA LYS A 48 9.89 7.35 11.22
C LYS A 48 9.35 8.79 11.26
N ASP A 49 8.44 9.06 12.18
CA ASP A 49 7.81 10.35 12.42
C ASP A 49 7.01 10.93 11.23
N ILE A 50 6.72 10.11 10.20
CA ILE A 50 5.98 10.54 9.00
C ILE A 50 4.81 9.61 8.69
N THR A 51 5.00 8.29 8.71
CA THR A 51 3.96 7.30 8.34
C THR A 51 3.99 6.06 9.22
N ASP A 52 4.44 6.21 10.45
CA ASP A 52 4.75 5.14 11.39
C ASP A 52 3.74 4.97 12.50
N HIS A 53 2.58 5.63 12.46
CA HIS A 53 1.58 5.53 13.52
C HIS A 53 0.23 5.01 13.02
N PHE A 54 -0.37 4.09 13.78
CA PHE A 54 -1.77 3.73 13.66
C PHE A 54 -2.51 4.22 14.90
N HIS A 55 -3.40 5.20 14.71
CA HIS A 55 -4.02 5.94 15.81
C HIS A 55 -5.37 5.33 16.21
N ILE A 56 -5.48 4.98 17.49
CA ILE A 56 -6.70 4.48 18.11
C ILE A 56 -7.21 5.56 19.05
N PHE A 57 -8.48 5.97 18.91
CA PHE A 57 -9.05 7.00 19.77
C PHE A 57 -9.14 6.53 21.21
N GLY A 58 -8.62 7.36 22.13
CA GLY A 58 -8.62 7.05 23.56
C GLY A 58 -7.59 5.99 23.98
N ASP A 59 -6.65 5.65 23.10
CA ASP A 59 -5.58 4.68 23.35
C ASP A 59 -4.22 5.20 22.88
N GLU A 60 -3.14 4.51 23.25
CA GLU A 60 -1.82 4.74 22.69
C GLU A 60 -1.78 4.30 21.22
N ALA A 61 -1.21 5.15 20.38
CA ALA A 61 -0.99 4.83 18.98
C ALA A 61 0.00 3.65 18.84
N ILE A 62 -0.26 2.80 17.85
CA ILE A 62 0.64 1.70 17.50
C ILE A 62 1.74 2.28 16.61
N THR A 63 2.96 2.38 17.15
CA THR A 63 4.13 2.85 16.41
C THR A 63 4.87 1.70 15.73
N PHE A 64 5.17 1.86 14.45
CA PHE A 64 5.93 0.93 13.64
C PHE A 64 7.41 1.33 13.59
N PRO A 65 8.34 0.38 13.60
CA PRO A 65 9.72 0.67 13.22
C PRO A 65 9.80 1.15 11.77
N ALA A 66 10.78 2.00 11.46
CA ALA A 66 11.02 2.40 10.07
C ALA A 66 11.51 1.21 9.25
N GLY A 67 10.95 1.02 8.06
CA GLY A 67 11.29 -0.14 7.24
C GLY A 67 10.39 -0.33 6.03
N THR A 68 10.69 -1.40 5.31
CA THR A 68 9.85 -1.92 4.22
C THR A 68 8.98 -3.02 4.78
N TYR A 69 7.68 -2.92 4.54
CA TYR A 69 6.69 -3.87 5.03
C TYR A 69 5.77 -4.30 3.89
N GLY A 70 5.35 -5.56 3.92
CA GLY A 70 4.18 -6.01 3.19
C GLY A 70 2.89 -5.48 3.82
N THR A 71 1.82 -5.41 3.04
CA THR A 71 0.48 -5.09 3.58
C THR A 71 0.04 -6.11 4.62
N GLU A 72 0.28 -7.39 4.37
CA GLU A 72 -0.01 -8.49 5.30
C GLU A 72 0.75 -8.33 6.62
N GLU A 73 2.05 -7.99 6.56
CA GLU A 73 2.88 -7.76 7.75
C GLU A 73 2.36 -6.58 8.59
N ILE A 74 1.90 -5.51 7.95
CA ILE A 74 1.28 -4.37 8.66
C ILE A 74 0.01 -4.82 9.37
N PHE A 75 -0.86 -5.58 8.70
CA PHE A 75 -2.12 -6.03 9.29
C PHE A 75 -1.88 -6.96 10.48
N GLU A 76 -1.01 -7.96 10.31
CA GLU A 76 -0.62 -8.87 11.40
C GLU A 76 -0.03 -8.11 12.58
N PHE A 77 0.80 -7.08 12.31
CA PHE A 77 1.39 -6.26 13.36
C PHE A 77 0.32 -5.49 14.15
N ILE A 78 -0.65 -4.87 13.47
CA ILE A 78 -1.75 -4.13 14.12
C ILE A 78 -2.63 -5.09 14.92
N GLU A 79 -3.07 -6.19 14.30
CA GLU A 79 -3.95 -7.17 14.94
C GLU A 79 -3.30 -7.75 16.19
N LYS A 80 -2.01 -8.11 16.11
CA LYS A 80 -1.24 -8.60 17.26
C LYS A 80 -1.15 -7.56 18.37
N ARG A 81 -0.87 -6.30 18.04
CA ARG A 81 -0.72 -5.24 19.06
C ARG A 81 -2.04 -4.91 19.74
N VAL A 82 -3.14 -4.92 18.99
CA VAL A 82 -4.50 -4.77 19.54
C VAL A 82 -4.85 -5.94 20.45
N GLU A 83 -4.50 -7.16 20.07
CA GLU A 83 -4.71 -8.35 20.91
C GLU A 83 -3.88 -8.31 22.21
N GLU A 84 -2.62 -7.87 22.13
CA GLU A 84 -1.78 -7.66 23.32
C GLU A 84 -2.41 -6.62 24.26
N THR A 85 -2.89 -5.49 23.74
CA THR A 85 -3.58 -4.45 24.52
C THR A 85 -4.89 -4.99 25.13
N ARG A 86 -5.65 -5.79 24.37
CA ARG A 86 -6.87 -6.44 24.84
C ARG A 86 -6.60 -7.34 26.04
N ILE A 87 -5.59 -8.19 25.95
CA ILE A 87 -5.19 -9.13 27.01
C ILE A 87 -4.68 -8.35 28.24
N ALA A 88 -3.83 -7.33 28.03
CA ALA A 88 -3.28 -6.52 29.11
C ALA A 88 -4.37 -5.77 29.90
N ARG A 89 -5.49 -5.44 29.26
CA ARG A 89 -6.62 -4.73 29.87
C ARG A 89 -7.77 -5.64 30.31
N ASP A 90 -7.62 -6.96 30.15
CA ASP A 90 -8.66 -7.95 30.44
C ASP A 90 -10.01 -7.63 29.77
N LEU A 91 -9.96 -7.20 28.51
CA LEU A 91 -11.15 -6.83 27.73
C LEU A 91 -11.70 -8.02 26.95
N PRO A 92 -13.04 -8.18 26.85
CA PRO A 92 -13.63 -9.19 26.00
C PRO A 92 -13.37 -8.87 24.52
N PRO A 93 -13.25 -9.88 23.64
CA PRO A 93 -13.02 -9.69 22.19
C PRO A 93 -14.05 -8.80 21.51
N GLU A 94 -15.28 -8.78 22.01
CA GLU A 94 -16.37 -7.96 21.47
C GLU A 94 -16.14 -6.45 21.67
N LYS A 95 -15.29 -6.05 22.62
CA LYS A 95 -15.07 -4.65 22.99
C LYS A 95 -13.76 -4.07 22.49
N HIS A 96 -12.80 -4.90 22.09
CA HIS A 96 -11.51 -4.42 21.61
C HIS A 96 -10.88 -5.42 20.65
N ASN A 97 -11.21 -5.29 19.37
CA ASN A 97 -10.73 -6.17 18.31
C ASN A 97 -10.73 -5.43 16.98
N ILE A 98 -9.84 -5.84 16.08
CA ILE A 98 -9.74 -5.34 14.72
C ILE A 98 -9.49 -6.51 13.78
N LYS A 99 -10.00 -6.41 12.56
CA LYS A 99 -9.69 -7.37 11.50
C LYS A 99 -9.55 -6.69 10.16
N PHE A 100 -8.48 -7.01 9.45
CA PHE A 100 -8.23 -6.53 8.09
C PHE A 100 -8.71 -7.54 7.04
N SER A 101 -9.06 -7.02 5.87
CA SER A 101 -9.42 -7.78 4.69
C SER A 101 -8.98 -7.01 3.45
N VAL A 102 -8.47 -7.74 2.46
CA VAL A 102 -8.06 -7.18 1.17
C VAL A 102 -8.95 -7.76 0.11
N ASP A 103 -9.53 -6.90 -0.72
CA ASP A 103 -10.22 -7.33 -1.92
C ASP A 103 -9.20 -7.86 -2.93
N SER A 104 -9.22 -9.16 -3.20
CA SER A 104 -8.25 -9.83 -4.07
C SER A 104 -8.30 -9.37 -5.53
N SER A 105 -9.39 -8.73 -5.95
CA SER A 105 -9.58 -8.25 -7.32
C SER A 105 -9.14 -6.79 -7.50
N THR A 106 -9.29 -5.97 -6.47
CA THR A 106 -9.03 -4.52 -6.56
C THR A 106 -7.90 -4.03 -5.67
N GLY A 107 -7.37 -4.87 -4.77
CA GLY A 107 -6.36 -4.50 -3.77
C GLY A 107 -6.86 -3.55 -2.67
N HIS A 108 -8.16 -3.26 -2.62
CA HIS A 108 -8.71 -2.35 -1.61
C HIS A 108 -8.65 -2.99 -0.22
N VAL A 109 -8.03 -2.26 0.70
CA VAL A 109 -7.95 -2.63 2.11
C VAL A 109 -9.23 -2.17 2.81
N ARG A 110 -9.85 -3.07 3.58
CA ARG A 110 -10.95 -2.77 4.48
C ARG A 110 -10.63 -3.35 5.85
N PHE A 111 -10.96 -2.63 6.91
CA PHE A 111 -10.89 -3.17 8.26
C PHE A 111 -12.20 -2.92 9.01
N ILE A 112 -12.46 -3.77 9.99
CA ILE A 112 -13.56 -3.61 10.93
C ILE A 112 -12.93 -3.60 12.32
N ALA A 113 -13.20 -2.54 13.08
CA ALA A 113 -12.74 -2.39 14.46
C ALA A 113 -13.95 -2.16 15.39
N THR A 114 -13.84 -2.61 16.64
CA THR A 114 -14.85 -2.34 17.70
C THR A 114 -14.59 -1.03 18.44
N PHE A 115 -13.56 -0.29 18.03
CA PHE A 115 -13.14 1.00 18.57
C PHE A 115 -12.91 1.99 17.42
N ASP A 116 -12.89 3.27 17.77
CA ASP A 116 -12.67 4.34 16.79
C ASP A 116 -11.18 4.44 16.43
N VAL A 117 -10.91 4.58 15.14
CA VAL A 117 -9.55 4.67 14.57
C VAL A 117 -9.44 5.95 13.76
N SER A 118 -8.33 6.69 13.92
CA SER A 118 -8.03 7.87 13.13
C SER A 118 -6.98 7.54 12.06
N MET A 119 -7.36 7.69 10.79
CA MET A 119 -6.44 7.56 9.64
C MET A 119 -5.91 8.91 9.15
N MET A 120 -6.33 10.00 9.80
CA MET A 120 -6.09 11.37 9.33
C MET A 120 -5.16 12.17 10.25
N GLU A 121 -4.70 11.59 11.37
CA GLU A 121 -3.68 12.23 12.20
C GLU A 121 -2.35 12.36 11.45
N ASP A 122 -1.51 13.30 11.90
CA ASP A 122 -0.32 13.72 11.16
C ASP A 122 0.58 12.56 10.72
N ASN A 123 1.24 11.81 11.57
CA ASN A 123 2.15 10.73 11.16
C ASN A 123 1.46 9.39 10.83
N SER A 124 0.19 9.42 10.40
CA SER A 124 -0.61 8.21 10.23
C SER A 124 -0.11 7.31 9.09
N ILE A 125 -0.29 6.00 9.28
CA ILE A 125 -0.11 4.99 8.25
C ILE A 125 -1.26 4.99 7.22
N GLY A 126 -2.35 5.70 7.50
CA GLY A 126 -3.55 5.78 6.64
C GLY A 126 -3.25 6.07 5.16
N PRO A 127 -2.46 7.10 4.82
CA PRO A 127 -2.08 7.40 3.45
C PRO A 127 -1.33 6.26 2.74
N LEU A 128 -0.51 5.47 3.46
CA LEU A 128 0.19 4.32 2.89
C LEU A 128 -0.76 3.20 2.48
N LEU A 129 -1.88 3.06 3.20
CA LEU A 129 -2.90 2.05 2.95
C LEU A 129 -4.00 2.56 2.00
N GLY A 130 -3.84 3.75 1.43
CA GLY A 130 -4.80 4.36 0.50
C GLY A 130 -5.99 5.02 1.17
N PHE A 131 -5.99 5.17 2.51
CA PHE A 131 -6.97 6.00 3.21
C PHE A 131 -6.60 7.46 3.00
N THR A 132 -7.24 8.10 2.04
CA THR A 132 -7.11 9.53 1.78
C THR A 132 -8.30 10.26 2.36
N GLN A 133 -8.09 11.49 2.83
CA GLN A 133 -9.18 12.38 3.17
C GLN A 133 -10.03 12.56 1.92
N LYS A 134 -11.34 12.28 2.02
CA LYS A 134 -12.27 12.67 0.94
C LYS A 134 -12.20 14.19 0.86
N VAL A 135 -11.59 14.69 -0.22
CA VAL A 135 -11.64 16.10 -0.62
C VAL A 135 -13.07 16.46 -0.98
#